data_AF-A0A7W0ZM83-F1
#
_entry.id   AF-A0A7W0ZM83-F1
#
_cell.length_a   1.000
_cell.length_b   1.000
_cell.length_c   1.000
_cell.angle_alpha   90.00
_cell.angle_beta   90.00
_cell.angle_gamma   90.00
#
_symmetry.space_group_name_H-M   'P 1'
#
loop_
_entity.id
_entity.type
_entity.pdbx_description
1 polymer ?
#
loop_
_entity_poly.entity_id
_entity_poly.type
_entity_poly.pdbx_seq_one_letter_code
_entity_poly.pdbx_strand_id
1 'polypeptide(L)'
;MTSTPDMASCFRSFEERSELLPLSPFYALSYHFGMLLGVDDFETEQAYHRAKMRLHNSWLHREGVIWGFDVRLEQASGEVRVLPGLAVDPAGRELHLETDACVNVGQWFEAHRRDPDFTVTEIENGFQFDAHVVIRFKACLTRQVPALMEPCAESGSDTAY
;
A
#
# COMPACT_ATOMS: atom_id res chain seq x y z
N MET A 1 -12.63 -11.40 17.01
CA MET A 1 -12.09 -10.33 16.13
C MET A 1 -10.68 -10.75 15.71
N THR A 2 -10.58 -11.79 14.89
CA THR A 2 -9.31 -12.48 14.55
C THR A 2 -9.00 -12.37 13.05
N SER A 3 -9.69 -11.47 12.37
CA SER A 3 -9.68 -11.30 10.91
C SER A 3 -9.21 -9.91 10.49
N THR A 4 -8.62 -9.14 11.40
CA THR A 4 -7.91 -7.91 11.02
C THR A 4 -6.65 -8.37 10.26
N PRO A 5 -6.50 -8.00 8.98
CA PRO A 5 -5.36 -8.43 8.20
C PRO A 5 -4.05 -7.93 8.84
N ASP A 6 -3.10 -8.83 9.01
CA ASP A 6 -1.78 -8.52 9.55
C ASP A 6 -0.99 -7.72 8.50
N MET A 7 -0.89 -6.41 8.70
CA MET A 7 -0.10 -5.53 7.83
C MET A 7 1.41 -5.78 7.91
N ALA A 8 1.92 -6.69 8.76
CA ALA A 8 3.32 -7.08 8.76
C ALA A 8 3.78 -7.64 7.40
N SER A 9 2.87 -8.22 6.61
CA SER A 9 3.16 -8.71 5.25
C SER A 9 3.53 -7.58 4.27
N CYS A 10 3.06 -6.35 4.51
CA CYS A 10 3.37 -5.19 3.68
C CYS A 10 4.85 -4.75 3.76
N PHE A 11 5.59 -5.13 4.80
CA PHE A 11 6.98 -4.69 5.00
C PHE A 11 7.99 -5.54 4.24
N ARG A 12 7.62 -6.75 3.81
CA ARG A 12 8.53 -7.58 3.01
C ARG A 12 8.52 -7.10 1.56
N SER A 13 9.72 -6.91 1.01
CA SER A 13 9.97 -6.70 -0.41
C SER A 13 9.81 -8.03 -1.14
N PHE A 14 8.57 -8.54 -1.24
CA PHE A 14 8.30 -9.52 -2.28
C PHE A 14 8.14 -8.75 -3.57
N GLU A 15 9.11 -8.92 -4.45
CA GLU A 15 9.15 -8.45 -5.84
C GLU A 15 8.19 -9.28 -6.70
N GLU A 16 6.99 -9.51 -6.18
CA GLU A 16 5.88 -10.08 -6.92
C GLU A 16 5.03 -8.92 -7.39
N ARG A 17 4.72 -8.90 -8.69
CA ARG A 17 3.82 -7.94 -9.30
C ARG A 17 2.56 -7.84 -8.43
N SER A 18 2.42 -6.73 -7.73
CA SER A 18 1.17 -6.31 -7.12
C SER A 18 0.17 -6.08 -8.26
N GLU A 19 -0.42 -7.15 -8.78
CA GLU A 19 -1.51 -7.08 -9.75
C GLU A 19 -2.72 -6.53 -9.02
N LEU A 20 -2.86 -5.21 -9.09
CA LEU A 20 -4.06 -4.54 -8.65
C LEU A 20 -5.21 -5.00 -9.54
N LEU A 21 -6.32 -5.39 -8.90
CA LEU A 21 -7.58 -5.64 -9.61
C LEU A 21 -7.90 -4.48 -10.56
N PRO A 22 -8.46 -4.79 -11.74
CA PRO A 22 -8.77 -3.80 -12.77
C PRO A 22 -9.66 -2.68 -12.24
N LEU A 23 -9.67 -1.55 -12.95
CA LEU A 23 -10.48 -0.38 -12.64
C LEU A 23 -11.32 -0.02 -13.86
N SER A 24 -12.62 0.13 -13.64
CA SER A 24 -13.57 0.40 -14.71
C SER A 24 -14.67 1.36 -14.26
N PRO A 25 -14.43 2.69 -14.28
CA PRO A 25 -15.35 3.66 -13.68
C PRO A 25 -16.66 3.84 -14.45
N PHE A 26 -16.76 3.29 -15.67
CA PHE A 26 -17.90 3.49 -16.58
C PHE A 26 -18.56 2.18 -17.04
N TYR A 27 -18.09 1.02 -16.57
CA TYR A 27 -18.70 -0.27 -16.85
C TYR A 27 -19.00 -0.97 -15.53
N ALA A 28 -20.22 -1.48 -15.38
CA ALA A 28 -20.68 -2.19 -14.20
C ALA A 28 -21.34 -3.51 -14.61
N LEU A 29 -21.29 -4.49 -13.72
CA LEU A 29 -21.97 -5.77 -13.91
C LEU A 29 -23.50 -5.57 -13.82
N SER A 30 -24.22 -6.11 -14.79
CA SER A 30 -25.69 -6.14 -14.78
C SER A 30 -26.18 -7.49 -14.28
N TYR A 31 -26.73 -7.53 -13.07
CA TYR A 31 -27.23 -8.75 -12.46
C TYR A 31 -28.57 -9.21 -13.05
N HIS A 32 -28.71 -10.52 -13.25
CA HIS A 32 -29.94 -11.16 -13.72
C HIS A 32 -30.29 -12.38 -12.87
N PHE A 33 -31.58 -12.65 -12.70
CA PHE A 33 -32.03 -13.85 -11.99
C PHE A 33 -31.54 -15.12 -12.69
N GLY A 34 -30.90 -16.01 -11.92
CA GLY A 34 -30.34 -17.27 -12.43
C GLY A 34 -28.96 -17.15 -13.09
N MET A 35 -28.31 -15.98 -13.04
CA MET A 35 -26.94 -15.79 -13.53
C MET A 35 -25.93 -16.52 -12.64
N LEU A 36 -25.01 -17.27 -13.25
CA LEU A 36 -23.83 -17.82 -12.59
C LEU A 36 -22.72 -16.76 -12.59
N LEU A 37 -22.14 -16.47 -11.42
CA LEU A 37 -21.08 -15.46 -11.26
C LEU A 37 -19.71 -16.13 -11.14
N GLY A 38 -18.78 -15.73 -12.01
CA GLY A 38 -17.39 -16.15 -11.99
C GLY A 38 -16.46 -15.10 -11.40
N VAL A 39 -15.15 -15.38 -11.46
CA VAL A 39 -14.10 -14.45 -10.97
C VAL A 39 -14.19 -13.11 -11.70
N ASP A 40 -14.29 -13.12 -13.04
CA ASP A 40 -14.37 -11.92 -13.87
C ASP A 40 -15.58 -11.03 -13.53
N ASP A 41 -16.72 -11.64 -13.14
CA ASP A 41 -17.91 -10.91 -12.72
C ASP A 41 -17.65 -10.16 -11.40
N PHE A 42 -17.04 -10.82 -10.42
CA PHE A 42 -16.67 -10.20 -9.14
C PHE A 42 -15.58 -9.14 -9.29
N GLU A 43 -14.60 -9.38 -10.16
CA GLU A 43 -13.60 -8.36 -10.49
C GLU A 43 -14.25 -7.15 -11.15
N THR A 44 -15.16 -7.36 -12.09
CA THR A 44 -15.89 -6.28 -12.77
C THR A 44 -16.74 -5.47 -11.78
N GLU A 45 -17.45 -6.13 -10.88
CA GLU A 45 -18.27 -5.44 -9.89
C GLU A 45 -17.41 -4.60 -8.93
N GLN A 46 -16.32 -5.16 -8.42
CA GLN A 46 -15.40 -4.44 -7.53
C GLN A 46 -14.64 -3.32 -8.26
N ALA A 47 -14.29 -3.52 -9.54
CA ALA A 47 -13.61 -2.55 -10.38
C ALA A 47 -14.43 -1.28 -10.55
N TYR A 48 -15.75 -1.40 -10.72
CA TYR A 48 -16.64 -0.25 -10.87
C TYR A 48 -16.60 0.66 -9.64
N HIS A 49 -16.91 0.12 -8.46
CA HIS A 49 -17.00 0.91 -7.24
C HIS A 49 -15.66 1.52 -6.84
N ARG A 50 -14.57 0.76 -6.92
CA ARG A 50 -13.21 1.27 -6.65
C ARG A 50 -12.82 2.38 -7.61
N ALA A 51 -13.10 2.22 -8.90
CA ALA A 51 -12.74 3.22 -9.90
C ALA A 51 -13.59 4.48 -9.78
N LYS A 52 -14.89 4.35 -9.47
CA LYS A 52 -15.75 5.51 -9.20
C LYS A 52 -15.24 6.34 -8.03
N MET A 53 -14.81 5.70 -6.93
CA MET A 53 -14.25 6.40 -5.78
C MET A 53 -12.91 7.05 -6.11
N ARG A 54 -12.00 6.35 -6.79
CA ARG A 54 -10.73 6.95 -7.24
C ARG A 54 -10.95 8.14 -8.16
N LEU A 55 -11.88 8.03 -9.10
CA LEU A 55 -12.23 9.13 -10.01
C LEU A 55 -12.80 10.33 -9.24
N HIS A 56 -13.71 10.08 -8.29
CA HIS A 56 -14.28 11.12 -7.43
C HIS A 56 -13.19 11.84 -6.62
N ASN A 57 -12.33 11.08 -5.95
CA ASN A 57 -11.22 11.59 -5.14
C ASN A 57 -10.25 12.41 -5.98
N SER A 58 -9.73 11.86 -7.08
CA SER A 58 -8.73 12.54 -7.90
C SER A 58 -9.26 13.79 -8.64
N TRP A 59 -10.50 13.76 -9.14
CA TRP A 59 -11.01 14.85 -9.98
C TRP A 59 -11.77 15.93 -9.20
N LEU A 60 -12.41 15.58 -8.08
CA LEU A 60 -13.19 16.55 -7.29
C LEU A 60 -12.45 17.04 -6.04
N HIS A 61 -11.61 16.20 -5.43
CA HIS A 61 -10.96 16.51 -4.15
C HIS A 61 -9.44 16.68 -4.24
N ARG A 62 -8.81 16.20 -5.32
CA ARG A 62 -7.36 16.18 -5.54
C ARG A 62 -6.60 15.41 -4.45
N GLU A 63 -5.29 15.37 -4.55
CA GLU A 63 -4.41 14.81 -3.53
C GLU A 63 -4.30 15.70 -2.29
N GLY A 64 -3.97 15.09 -1.14
CA GLY A 64 -3.69 15.81 0.09
C GLY A 64 -3.88 14.96 1.34
N VAL A 65 -3.43 15.51 2.48
CA VAL A 65 -3.68 14.95 3.79
C VAL A 65 -5.10 15.31 4.22
N ILE A 66 -5.90 14.30 4.57
CA ILE A 66 -7.24 14.49 5.14
C ILE A 66 -7.10 14.78 6.63
N TRP A 67 -6.34 13.94 7.35
CA TRP A 67 -6.01 14.13 8.76
C TRP A 67 -4.73 13.36 9.13
N GLY A 68 -4.05 13.77 10.21
CA GLY A 68 -2.89 13.08 10.75
C GLY A 68 -1.60 13.32 9.98
N PHE A 69 -0.71 12.31 9.93
CA PHE A 69 0.64 12.39 9.36
C PHE A 69 1.57 13.44 10.01
N ASP A 70 1.34 13.74 11.30
CA ASP A 70 2.27 14.59 12.04
C ASP A 70 3.67 13.97 12.02
N VAL A 71 4.64 14.76 11.55
CA VAL A 71 6.06 14.38 11.55
C VAL A 71 6.71 14.97 12.79
N ARG A 72 7.25 14.10 13.64
CA ARG A 72 7.94 14.47 14.88
C ARG A 72 9.39 14.03 14.80
N LEU A 73 10.28 14.91 15.23
CA LEU A 73 11.70 14.60 15.42
C LEU A 73 11.92 14.23 16.88
N GLU A 74 12.25 12.97 17.13
CA GLU A 74 12.64 12.50 18.46
C GLU A 74 14.16 12.63 18.60
N GLN A 75 14.61 13.78 19.13
CA GLN A 75 16.03 14.10 19.23
C GLN A 75 16.79 13.13 20.12
N ALA A 76 16.14 12.57 21.15
CA ALA A 76 16.78 11.65 22.08
C ALA A 76 17.16 10.30 21.44
N SER A 77 16.33 9.80 20.51
CA SER A 77 16.60 8.55 19.77
C SER A 77 17.19 8.78 18.38
N GLY A 78 17.18 10.01 17.88
CA GLY A 78 17.61 10.33 16.52
C GLY A 78 16.64 9.79 15.46
N GLU A 79 15.35 9.75 15.77
CA GLU A 79 14.32 9.17 14.91
C GLU A 79 13.35 10.22 14.36
N VAL A 80 12.94 10.00 13.11
CA VAL A 80 11.75 10.64 12.53
C VAL A 80 10.56 9.72 12.78
N ARG A 81 9.52 10.24 13.44
CA ARG A 81 8.27 9.54 13.72
C ARG A 81 7.13 10.19 12.95
N VAL A 82 6.41 9.41 12.18
CA VAL A 82 5.18 9.82 11.49
C VAL A 82 4.00 9.20 12.21
N LEU A 83 3.08 10.03 12.69
CA LEU A 83 1.87 9.57 13.36
C LEU A 83 0.82 9.04 12.37
N PRO A 84 -0.16 8.24 12.83
CA PRO A 84 -1.28 7.75 12.03
C PRO A 84 -1.98 8.87 11.25
N GLY A 85 -2.52 8.52 10.10
CA GLY A 85 -3.11 9.48 9.19
C GLY A 85 -3.83 8.87 8.01
N LEU A 86 -4.60 9.72 7.33
CA LEU A 86 -5.27 9.39 6.09
C LEU A 86 -5.04 10.51 5.06
N ALA A 87 -4.65 10.11 3.86
CA ALA A 87 -4.41 11.01 2.74
C ALA A 87 -5.00 10.41 1.46
N VAL A 88 -5.08 11.24 0.43
CA VAL A 88 -5.42 10.84 -0.93
C VAL A 88 -4.25 11.21 -1.83
N ASP A 89 -3.89 10.30 -2.73
CA ASP A 89 -2.85 10.55 -3.72
C ASP A 89 -3.41 11.10 -5.04
N PRO A 90 -2.55 11.54 -5.99
CA PRO A 90 -3.01 12.12 -7.26
C PRO A 90 -3.89 11.17 -8.10
N ALA A 91 -3.74 9.86 -7.91
CA ALA A 91 -4.52 8.83 -8.58
C ALA A 91 -5.84 8.50 -7.85
N GLY A 92 -6.18 9.26 -6.81
CA GLY A 92 -7.39 9.11 -6.00
C GLY A 92 -7.34 7.93 -5.03
N ARG A 93 -6.16 7.38 -4.76
CA ARG A 93 -5.97 6.27 -3.83
C ARG A 93 -5.89 6.80 -2.41
N GLU A 94 -6.59 6.15 -1.51
CA GLU A 94 -6.48 6.41 -0.07
C GLU A 94 -5.16 5.82 0.45
N LEU A 95 -4.45 6.63 1.24
CA LEU A 95 -3.19 6.31 1.90
C LEU A 95 -3.46 6.32 3.40
N HIS A 96 -3.65 5.14 3.98
CA HIS A 96 -3.93 4.98 5.40
C HIS A 96 -2.71 4.46 6.14
N LEU A 97 -2.31 5.17 7.19
CA LEU A 97 -1.31 4.73 8.14
C LEU A 97 -2.00 4.52 9.50
N GLU A 98 -2.08 3.27 9.93
CA GLU A 98 -2.80 2.89 11.16
C GLU A 98 -2.00 3.15 12.44
N THR A 99 -0.68 2.98 12.39
CA THR A 99 0.22 3.10 13.54
C THR A 99 1.42 3.98 13.22
N ASP A 100 2.10 4.46 14.26
CA ASP A 100 3.34 5.22 14.11
C ASP A 100 4.35 4.51 13.19
N ALA A 101 4.91 5.25 12.22
CA ALA A 101 6.03 4.81 11.41
C ALA A 101 7.31 5.53 11.88
N CYS A 102 8.34 4.78 12.23
CA CYS A 102 9.59 5.32 12.78
C CYS A 102 10.76 4.96 11.87
N VAL A 103 11.66 5.93 11.64
CA VAL A 103 12.92 5.74 10.91
C VAL A 103 14.06 6.36 11.70
N ASN A 104 15.10 5.56 11.98
CA ASN A 104 16.33 6.07 12.57
C ASN A 104 17.15 6.81 11.50
N VAL A 105 17.37 8.10 11.70
CA VAL A 105 18.01 8.98 10.69
C VAL A 105 19.47 8.63 10.49
N GLY A 106 20.19 8.26 11.55
CA GLY A 106 21.60 7.87 11.48
C GLY A 106 21.80 6.59 10.69
N GLN A 107 20.99 5.55 10.96
CA GLN A 107 21.03 4.29 10.21
C GLN A 107 20.63 4.49 8.75
N TRP A 108 19.60 5.30 8.50
CA TRP A 108 19.19 5.64 7.13
C TRP A 108 20.31 6.39 6.39
N PHE A 109 20.94 7.37 7.02
CA PHE A 109 22.05 8.14 6.45
C PHE A 109 23.23 7.24 6.07
N GLU A 110 23.69 6.35 6.95
CA GLU A 110 24.80 5.44 6.64
C GLU A 110 24.51 4.52 5.45
N ALA A 111 23.25 4.12 5.26
CA ALA A 111 22.83 3.30 4.14
C ALA A 111 22.82 4.06 2.79
N HIS A 112 22.54 5.37 2.80
CA HIS A 112 22.29 6.16 1.58
C HIS A 112 23.36 7.23 1.30
N ARG A 113 24.34 7.46 2.19
CA ARG A 113 25.37 8.51 2.03
C ARG A 113 26.27 8.38 0.79
N ARG A 114 26.22 7.23 0.11
CA ARG A 114 26.98 6.95 -1.12
C ARG A 114 26.11 6.95 -2.38
N ASP A 115 24.83 7.28 -2.24
CA ASP A 115 23.92 7.32 -3.38
C ASP A 115 24.28 8.52 -4.28
N PRO A 116 24.28 8.33 -5.61
CA PRO A 116 24.78 9.33 -6.55
C PRO A 116 23.98 10.64 -6.54
N ASP A 117 22.69 10.58 -6.17
CA ASP A 117 21.79 11.73 -6.16
C ASP A 117 21.66 12.38 -4.76
N PHE A 118 22.40 11.89 -3.76
CA PHE A 118 22.30 12.39 -2.39
C PHE A 118 23.40 13.41 -2.08
N THR A 119 23.00 14.66 -1.87
CA THR A 119 23.92 15.77 -1.57
C THR A 119 24.01 16.00 -0.07
N VAL A 120 25.24 16.01 0.46
CA VAL A 120 25.53 16.21 1.87
C VAL A 120 26.56 17.33 2.03
N THR A 121 26.29 18.25 2.95
CA THR A 121 27.25 19.29 3.35
C THR A 121 27.90 18.88 4.67
N GLU A 122 29.22 18.79 4.69
CA GLU A 122 29.99 18.56 5.92
C GLU A 122 30.14 19.87 6.70
N ILE A 123 29.85 19.83 7.99
CA ILE A 123 29.97 20.95 8.93
C ILE A 123 30.94 20.55 10.05
N GLU A 124 31.47 21.52 10.80
CA GLU A 124 32.56 21.30 11.78
C GLU A 124 32.35 20.12 12.74
N ASN A 125 31.10 19.78 13.07
CA ASN A 125 30.75 18.64 13.94
C ASN A 125 29.55 17.83 13.42
N GLY A 126 29.47 17.57 12.11
CA GLY A 126 28.44 16.67 11.58
C GLY A 126 28.16 16.83 10.09
N PHE A 127 26.99 16.34 9.69
CA PHE A 127 26.50 16.40 8.31
C PHE A 127 25.15 17.11 8.28
N GLN A 128 24.96 17.95 7.28
CA GLN A 128 23.69 18.61 6.98
C GLN A 128 23.20 18.15 5.60
N PHE A 129 21.95 17.73 5.54
CA PHE A 129 21.27 17.32 4.32
C PHE A 129 19.76 17.58 4.43
N ASP A 130 19.11 17.70 3.29
CA ASP A 130 17.65 17.80 3.21
C ASP A 130 17.07 16.43 2.88
N ALA A 131 15.98 16.07 3.56
CA ALA A 131 15.26 14.82 3.33
C ALA A 131 13.76 15.07 3.28
N HIS A 132 13.06 14.28 2.47
CA HIS A 132 11.61 14.33 2.34
C HIS A 132 11.00 13.04 2.87
N VAL A 133 10.01 13.18 3.75
CA VAL A 133 9.16 12.06 4.16
C VAL A 133 8.03 11.94 3.14
N VAL A 134 7.96 10.82 2.44
CA VAL A 134 6.94 10.55 1.42
C VAL A 134 6.12 9.33 1.80
N ILE A 135 4.82 9.42 1.58
CA ILE A 135 3.91 8.27 1.66
C ILE A 135 3.50 7.86 0.25
N ARG A 136 3.42 6.55 0.02
CA ARG A 136 2.98 5.99 -1.26
C ARG A 136 2.02 4.85 -1.05
N PHE A 137 1.11 4.67 -2.00
CA PHE A 137 0.25 3.49 -2.02
C PHE A 137 1.09 2.24 -2.30
N LYS A 138 0.90 1.19 -1.49
CA LYS A 138 1.40 -0.16 -1.73
C LYS A 138 0.23 -1.12 -1.53
N ALA A 139 -0.07 -1.93 -2.54
CA ALA A 139 -1.01 -3.03 -2.35
C ALA A 139 -0.30 -4.18 -1.63
N CYS A 140 -0.99 -4.80 -0.68
CA CYS A 140 -0.48 -5.92 0.07
C CYS A 140 -1.52 -7.02 0.11
N LEU A 141 -1.06 -8.26 -0.02
CA LEU A 141 -1.89 -9.43 0.22
C LEU A 141 -2.15 -9.56 1.72
N THR A 142 -3.40 -9.82 2.07
CA THR A 142 -3.86 -9.86 3.45
C THR A 142 -3.74 -11.25 4.07
N ARG A 143 -3.94 -12.29 3.27
CA ARG A 143 -3.81 -13.69 3.69
C ARG A 143 -3.66 -14.60 2.47
N GLN A 144 -3.03 -15.75 2.68
CA GLN A 144 -3.14 -16.87 1.74
C GLN A 144 -4.54 -17.48 1.82
N VAL A 145 -5.03 -17.95 0.68
CA VAL A 145 -6.33 -18.61 0.55
C VAL A 145 -6.08 -19.94 -0.15
N PRO A 146 -6.49 -21.08 0.43
CA PRO A 146 -6.36 -22.38 -0.23
C PRO A 146 -7.09 -22.36 -1.58
N ALA A 147 -6.41 -22.81 -2.63
CA ALA A 147 -7.00 -23.00 -3.94
C ALA A 147 -7.30 -24.50 -4.15
N LEU A 148 -8.44 -24.78 -4.79
CA LEU A 148 -8.70 -26.13 -5.28
C LEU A 148 -7.76 -26.37 -6.46
N MET A 149 -6.82 -27.29 -6.29
CA MET A 149 -6.03 -27.81 -7.40
C MET A 149 -6.90 -28.83 -8.15
N GLU A 150 -6.93 -28.74 -9.48
CA GLU A 150 -7.51 -29.80 -10.28
C GLU A 150 -6.75 -31.10 -9.96
N PRO A 151 -7.43 -32.20 -9.57
CA PRO A 151 -6.74 -33.44 -9.35
C PRO A 151 -6.11 -33.87 -10.67
N CYS A 152 -4.78 -33.92 -10.72
CA CYS A 152 -4.09 -34.70 -11.74
C CYS A 152 -4.66 -36.12 -11.66
N ALA A 153 -4.82 -36.79 -12.80
CA ALA A 153 -5.63 -38.01 -12.97
C ALA A 153 -5.36 -39.18 -11.99
N GLU A 154 -4.34 -39.10 -11.13
CA GLU A 154 -4.01 -40.11 -10.11
C GLU A 154 -3.69 -39.55 -8.70
N SER A 155 -3.88 -38.26 -8.41
CA SER A 155 -3.63 -37.71 -7.06
C SER A 155 -4.93 -37.40 -6.32
N GLY A 156 -5.07 -37.91 -5.09
CA GLY A 156 -6.16 -37.58 -4.18
C GLY A 156 -6.27 -36.07 -3.94
N SER A 157 -7.46 -35.62 -3.50
CA SER A 157 -7.78 -34.21 -3.26
C SER A 157 -6.97 -33.63 -2.10
N ASP A 158 -5.72 -33.25 -2.36
CA ASP A 158 -4.89 -32.56 -1.38
C ASP A 158 -4.98 -31.05 -1.60
N THR A 159 -5.24 -30.31 -0.53
CA THR A 159 -5.35 -28.85 -0.57
C THR A 159 -3.95 -28.24 -0.50
N ALA A 160 -3.53 -27.53 -1.55
CA ALA A 160 -2.33 -26.71 -1.51
C ALA A 160 -2.61 -25.38 -0.78
N TYR A 161 -1.68 -24.96 0.08
CA TYR A 161 -1.73 -23.71 0.85
C TYR A 161 -0.96 -22.59 0.16
#